data_AF-A0A0D8YDT9-F1
#
_entry.id   AF-A0A0D8YDT9-F1
#
_cell.length_a   1.000
_cell.length_b   1.000
_cell.length_c   1.000
_cell.angle_alpha   90.00
_cell.angle_beta   90.00
_cell.angle_gamma   90.00
#
_symmetry.space_group_name_H-M   'P 1'
#
loop_
_entity.id
_entity.type
_entity.pdbx_description
1 polymer ?
#
loop_
_entity_poly.entity_id
_entity_poly.type
_entity_poly.pdbx_seq_one_letter_code
_entity_poly.pdbx_strand_id
1 'polypeptide(L)'
;MPTAVVSFYNEKATLPAIGVASSSYIRIYKSLKPFYQYNAPSAPIHSVEQEAWIKTSLKQLTHDQLFTILRNLANEITSKKLTPMSQTLLVTKPEERSAFIDYYAVPKYMKNFQNPATITCLSTMPKSSMDNLDVLVFGTESSMVYVVDSQAFQTIAECQIAGVPVQVVPHGVFDVEYRLFVSTRDGNIFSVKRNQTIKDKPIISCKMDIVNFIIINKLVGRII
;
A
#
# COMPACT_ATOMS: atom_id res chain seq x y z
N MET A 1 -10.54 -0.22 10.40
CA MET A 1 -9.67 -0.96 11.34
C MET A 1 -8.24 -0.49 11.09
N PRO A 2 -7.48 -0.10 12.14
CA PRO A 2 -6.07 0.23 11.99
C PRO A 2 -5.26 -1.02 11.63
N THR A 3 -4.32 -0.89 10.72
CA THR A 3 -3.47 -1.99 10.26
C THR A 3 -2.15 -2.06 11.03
N ALA A 4 -1.56 -0.90 11.34
CA ALA A 4 -0.28 -0.81 12.03
C ALA A 4 -0.13 0.53 12.75
N VAL A 5 0.69 0.55 13.79
CA VAL A 5 1.04 1.75 14.55
C VAL A 5 2.55 1.81 14.71
N VAL A 6 3.13 2.98 14.48
CA VAL A 6 4.57 3.22 14.66
C VAL A 6 4.81 4.52 15.42
N SER A 7 5.97 4.59 16.06
CA SER A 7 6.51 5.82 16.62
C SER A 7 7.67 6.28 15.75
N PHE A 8 7.75 7.58 15.47
CA PHE A 8 8.77 8.15 14.59
C PHE A 8 9.10 9.59 14.95
N TYR A 9 10.32 10.03 14.65
CA TYR A 9 10.74 11.40 14.82
C TYR A 9 10.62 12.18 13.52
N ASN A 10 9.94 13.33 13.56
CA ASN A 10 9.85 14.26 12.44
C ASN A 10 10.30 15.69 12.75
N GLU A 11 10.70 15.95 13.98
CA GLU A 11 11.26 17.23 14.41
C GLU A 11 12.45 16.97 15.32
N LYS A 12 13.42 17.89 15.30
CA LYS A 12 14.59 17.79 16.17
C LYS A 12 14.18 18.04 17.62
N ALA A 13 14.64 17.17 18.52
CA ALA A 13 14.52 17.32 19.99
C ALA A 13 13.09 17.35 20.56
N THR A 14 12.10 16.79 19.86
CA THR A 14 10.73 16.61 20.37
C THR A 14 10.44 15.15 20.72
N LEU A 15 9.36 14.92 21.47
CA LEU A 15 8.81 13.58 21.66
C LEU A 15 8.40 13.00 20.29
N PRO A 16 8.57 11.69 20.08
CA PRO A 16 8.24 11.09 18.80
C PRO A 16 6.73 11.19 18.53
N ALA A 17 6.39 11.39 17.26
CA ALA A 17 5.03 11.34 16.78
C ALA A 17 4.56 9.88 16.68
N ILE A 18 3.24 9.69 16.62
CA ILE A 18 2.61 8.40 16.39
C ILE A 18 1.97 8.40 15.00
N GLY A 19 2.30 7.40 14.19
CA GLY A 19 1.68 7.15 12.90
C GLY A 19 0.75 5.94 12.98
N VAL A 20 -0.53 6.12 12.68
CA VAL A 20 -1.55 5.07 12.66
C VAL A 20 -1.99 4.83 11.22
N ALA A 21 -1.60 3.70 10.64
CA ALA A 21 -2.08 3.26 9.33
C ALA A 21 -3.49 2.68 9.46
N SER A 22 -4.40 3.10 8.60
CA SER A 22 -5.76 2.57 8.50
C SER A 22 -6.30 2.76 7.08
N SER A 23 -6.66 1.68 6.41
CA SER A 23 -7.06 1.71 4.99
C SER A 23 -5.96 2.39 4.15
N SER A 24 -6.26 3.37 3.31
CA SER A 24 -5.29 4.11 2.49
C SER A 24 -4.70 5.34 3.18
N TYR A 25 -4.75 5.43 4.51
CA TYR A 25 -4.37 6.63 5.25
C TYR A 25 -3.39 6.32 6.37
N ILE A 26 -2.44 7.24 6.61
CA ILE A 26 -1.62 7.28 7.81
C ILE A 26 -1.99 8.54 8.57
N ARG A 27 -2.62 8.37 9.74
CA ARG A 27 -2.98 9.48 10.63
C ARG A 27 -1.85 9.70 11.62
N ILE A 28 -1.44 10.95 11.73
CA ILE A 28 -0.25 11.34 12.49
C ILE A 28 -0.70 12.13 13.70
N TYR A 29 -0.22 11.73 14.86
CA TYR A 29 -0.54 12.32 16.14
C TYR A 29 0.73 12.85 16.79
N LYS A 30 0.68 14.09 17.29
CA LYS A 30 1.74 14.71 18.10
C LYS A 30 1.17 15.00 19.48
N SER A 31 1.84 14.53 20.52
CA SER A 31 1.35 14.63 21.91
C SER A 31 -0.10 14.16 22.04
N LEU A 32 -0.43 13.04 21.38
CA LEU A 32 -1.77 12.41 21.30
C LEU A 32 -2.87 13.27 20.64
N LYS A 33 -2.52 14.39 19.98
CA LYS A 33 -3.46 15.21 19.21
C LYS A 33 -3.32 14.93 17.71
N PRO A 34 -4.43 14.81 16.95
CA PRO A 34 -4.37 14.71 15.49
C PRO A 34 -3.61 15.89 14.90
N PHE A 35 -2.62 15.60 14.05
CA PHE A 35 -1.75 16.62 13.45
C PHE A 35 -1.88 16.64 11.93
N TYR A 36 -1.78 15.47 11.28
CA TYR A 36 -1.81 15.38 9.81
C TYR A 36 -2.41 14.04 9.37
N GLN A 37 -2.94 13.99 8.14
CA GLN A 37 -3.34 12.76 7.48
C GLN A 37 -2.63 12.65 6.14
N TYR A 38 -1.75 11.66 6.03
CA TYR A 38 -1.14 11.28 4.77
C TYR A 38 -2.06 10.30 4.03
N ASN A 39 -2.29 10.57 2.74
CA ASN A 39 -3.08 9.72 1.86
C ASN A 39 -2.12 8.93 0.97
N ALA A 40 -2.17 7.60 1.02
CA ALA A 40 -1.39 6.75 0.14
C ALA A 40 -1.76 7.04 -1.34
N PRO A 41 -0.77 7.02 -2.26
CA PRO A 41 -1.05 7.18 -3.68
C PRO A 41 -2.08 6.14 -4.16
N SER A 42 -3.10 6.60 -4.88
CA SER A 42 -4.06 5.68 -5.49
C SER A 42 -3.38 4.88 -6.59
N ALA A 43 -3.73 3.60 -6.69
CA ALA A 43 -3.29 2.76 -7.79
C ALA A 43 -3.91 3.27 -9.12
N PRO A 44 -3.26 3.00 -10.26
CA PRO A 44 -3.85 3.31 -11.55
C PRO A 44 -5.15 2.53 -11.74
N ILE A 45 -6.10 3.15 -12.42
CA ILE A 45 -7.38 2.55 -12.80
C ILE A 45 -7.28 2.15 -14.27
N HIS A 46 -7.80 0.98 -14.62
CA HIS A 46 -7.85 0.57 -16.01
C HIS A 46 -8.83 1.46 -16.79
N SER A 47 -8.44 1.96 -17.96
CA SER A 47 -9.26 2.89 -18.75
C SER A 47 -10.64 2.32 -19.11
N VAL A 48 -10.68 1.04 -19.54
CA VAL A 48 -11.93 0.34 -19.86
C VAL A 48 -12.87 0.25 -18.66
N GLU A 49 -12.33 -0.02 -17.46
CA GLU A 49 -13.11 -0.06 -16.23
C GLU A 49 -13.70 1.31 -15.91
N GLN A 50 -12.85 2.35 -15.94
CA GLN A 50 -13.26 3.72 -15.66
C GLN A 50 -14.35 4.19 -16.63
N GLU A 51 -14.18 3.95 -17.93
CA GLU A 51 -15.17 4.30 -18.94
C GLU A 51 -16.49 3.57 -18.75
N ALA A 52 -16.46 2.28 -18.42
CA ALA A 52 -17.68 1.49 -18.23
C ALA A 52 -18.51 2.04 -17.06
N TRP A 53 -17.85 2.36 -15.95
CA TRP A 53 -18.49 2.98 -14.79
C TRP A 53 -19.06 4.38 -15.10
N ILE A 54 -18.30 5.22 -15.82
CA ILE A 54 -18.77 6.55 -16.24
C ILE A 54 -19.98 6.44 -17.17
N LYS A 55 -19.92 5.60 -18.22
CA LYS A 55 -21.02 5.38 -19.18
C LYS A 55 -22.27 4.85 -18.49
N THR A 56 -22.11 3.97 -17.51
CA THR A 56 -23.24 3.48 -16.70
C THR A 56 -23.85 4.62 -15.89
N SER A 57 -23.05 5.51 -15.30
CA SER A 57 -23.57 6.67 -14.56
C SER A 57 -24.31 7.69 -15.41
N LEU A 58 -23.98 7.75 -16.71
CA LEU A 58 -24.68 8.55 -17.71
C LEU A 58 -25.89 7.83 -18.33
N LYS A 59 -26.24 6.63 -17.83
CA LYS A 59 -27.30 5.76 -18.36
C LYS A 59 -27.12 5.37 -19.83
N GLN A 60 -25.87 5.40 -20.33
CA GLN A 60 -25.51 5.00 -21.69
C GLN A 60 -25.26 3.49 -21.80
N LEU A 61 -25.16 2.80 -20.66
CA LEU A 61 -24.81 1.39 -20.56
C LEU A 61 -25.74 0.73 -19.53
N THR A 62 -26.24 -0.47 -19.83
CA THR A 62 -27.13 -1.21 -18.91
C THR A 62 -26.34 -1.90 -17.80
N HIS A 63 -27.00 -2.27 -16.70
CA HIS A 63 -26.34 -2.97 -15.59
C HIS A 63 -25.69 -4.29 -16.03
N ASP A 64 -26.35 -5.05 -16.89
CA ASP A 64 -25.82 -6.31 -17.42
C ASP A 64 -24.62 -6.11 -18.35
N GLN A 65 -24.64 -5.04 -19.15
CA GLN A 65 -23.49 -4.67 -19.99
C GLN A 65 -22.29 -4.29 -19.12
N LEU A 66 -22.50 -3.54 -18.02
CA LEU A 66 -21.41 -3.14 -17.12
C LEU A 66 -20.76 -4.37 -16.51
N PHE A 67 -21.59 -5.26 -15.98
CA PHE A 67 -21.13 -6.51 -15.38
C PHE A 67 -20.34 -7.35 -16.39
N THR A 68 -20.83 -7.47 -17.62
CA THR A 68 -20.17 -8.24 -18.69
C THR A 68 -18.81 -7.66 -19.05
N ILE A 69 -18.71 -6.33 -19.21
CA ILE A 69 -17.44 -5.66 -19.51
C ILE A 69 -16.42 -5.89 -18.39
N LEU A 70 -16.83 -5.69 -17.14
CA LEU A 70 -15.96 -5.89 -15.98
C LEU A 70 -15.54 -7.35 -15.82
N ARG A 71 -16.43 -8.29 -16.10
CA ARG A 71 -16.16 -9.75 -16.07
C ARG A 71 -15.12 -10.13 -17.13
N ASN A 72 -15.28 -9.63 -18.35
CA ASN A 72 -14.35 -9.90 -19.44
C ASN A 72 -12.98 -9.29 -19.14
N LEU A 73 -12.95 -8.03 -18.69
CA LEU A 73 -11.72 -7.36 -18.29
C LEU A 73 -11.02 -8.11 -17.15
N ALA A 74 -11.77 -8.58 -16.14
CA ALA A 74 -11.21 -9.38 -15.05
C ALA A 74 -10.55 -10.68 -15.54
N ASN A 75 -11.08 -11.32 -16.59
CA ASN A 75 -10.47 -12.50 -17.19
C ASN A 75 -9.18 -12.17 -17.96
N GLU A 76 -9.08 -10.99 -18.56
CA GLU A 76 -7.90 -10.55 -19.31
C GLU A 76 -6.74 -10.12 -18.40
N ILE A 77 -7.01 -9.28 -17.40
CA ILE A 77 -5.96 -8.64 -16.58
C ILE A 77 -5.89 -9.14 -15.13
N THR A 78 -6.70 -10.15 -14.76
CA THR A 78 -6.94 -10.63 -13.39
C THR A 78 -7.76 -9.66 -12.52
N SER A 79 -8.77 -10.17 -11.81
CA SER A 79 -9.66 -9.37 -10.94
C SER A 79 -8.93 -8.51 -9.91
N LYS A 80 -7.74 -8.94 -9.44
CA LYS A 80 -6.91 -8.21 -8.47
C LYS A 80 -6.44 -6.83 -8.96
N LYS A 81 -6.42 -6.60 -10.28
CA LYS A 81 -5.99 -5.32 -10.87
C LYS A 81 -7.13 -4.31 -11.03
N LEU A 82 -8.38 -4.73 -10.83
CA LEU A 82 -9.54 -3.84 -10.87
C LEU A 82 -9.69 -3.05 -9.57
N THR A 83 -10.50 -2.00 -9.58
CA THR A 83 -10.84 -1.28 -8.34
C THR A 83 -11.62 -2.17 -7.36
N PRO A 84 -11.54 -1.91 -6.04
CA PRO A 84 -12.35 -2.61 -5.05
C PRO A 84 -13.86 -2.57 -5.35
N MET A 85 -14.33 -1.49 -5.98
CA MET A 85 -15.74 -1.34 -6.39
C MET A 85 -16.12 -2.40 -7.43
N SER A 86 -15.35 -2.53 -8.50
CA SER A 86 -15.56 -3.56 -9.53
C SER A 86 -15.40 -4.96 -8.98
N GLN A 87 -14.38 -5.18 -8.14
CA GLN A 87 -14.17 -6.48 -7.49
C GLN A 87 -15.38 -6.88 -6.65
N THR A 88 -15.95 -5.93 -5.89
CA THR A 88 -17.16 -6.16 -5.09
C THR A 88 -18.34 -6.50 -5.98
N LEU A 89 -18.59 -5.72 -7.04
CA LEU A 89 -19.69 -5.97 -7.97
C LEU A 89 -19.60 -7.37 -8.62
N LEU A 90 -18.38 -7.84 -8.95
CA LEU A 90 -18.16 -9.15 -9.57
C LEU A 90 -18.52 -10.32 -8.64
N VAL A 91 -18.41 -10.14 -7.32
CA VAL A 91 -18.77 -11.16 -6.32
C VAL A 91 -20.17 -10.98 -5.74
N THR A 92 -20.79 -9.81 -5.91
CA THR A 92 -22.18 -9.54 -5.51
C THR A 92 -23.15 -10.51 -6.20
N LYS A 93 -24.14 -10.99 -5.45
CA LYS A 93 -25.20 -11.89 -5.95
C LYS A 93 -26.01 -11.21 -7.07
N PRO A 94 -26.45 -11.94 -8.10
CA PRO A 94 -27.17 -11.37 -9.24
C PRO A 94 -28.34 -10.44 -8.86
N GLU A 95 -29.09 -10.83 -7.84
CA GLU A 95 -30.30 -10.13 -7.38
C GLU A 95 -29.99 -8.75 -6.75
N GLU A 96 -28.79 -8.57 -6.19
CA GLU A 96 -28.36 -7.35 -5.50
C GLU A 96 -27.54 -6.42 -6.42
N ARG A 97 -27.11 -6.89 -7.60
CA ARG A 97 -26.21 -6.14 -8.49
C ARG A 97 -26.83 -4.84 -8.98
N SER A 98 -28.10 -4.86 -9.39
CA SER A 98 -28.77 -3.66 -9.90
C SER A 98 -28.81 -2.56 -8.85
N ALA A 99 -29.22 -2.89 -7.62
CA ALA A 99 -29.24 -1.94 -6.50
C ALA A 99 -27.83 -1.41 -6.16
N PHE A 100 -26.81 -2.27 -6.21
CA PHE A 100 -25.42 -1.86 -6.03
C PHE A 100 -24.99 -0.86 -7.11
N ILE A 101 -25.27 -1.16 -8.37
CA ILE A 101 -24.90 -0.29 -9.51
C ILE A 101 -25.64 1.04 -9.41
N ASP A 102 -26.96 1.04 -9.15
CA ASP A 102 -27.75 2.26 -8.99
C ASP A 102 -27.21 3.17 -7.87
N TYR A 103 -26.69 2.57 -6.79
CA TYR A 103 -26.12 3.31 -5.68
C TYR A 103 -24.75 3.94 -6.02
N TYR A 104 -23.87 3.18 -6.68
CA TYR A 104 -22.48 3.60 -6.92
C TYR A 104 -22.25 4.28 -8.28
N ALA A 105 -22.99 3.94 -9.32
CA ALA A 105 -22.90 4.54 -10.64
C ALA A 105 -23.64 5.88 -10.70
N VAL A 106 -23.33 6.80 -9.79
CA VAL A 106 -23.83 8.18 -9.80
C VAL A 106 -22.69 9.18 -9.95
N PRO A 107 -22.93 10.37 -10.54
CA PRO A 107 -21.89 11.36 -10.78
C PRO A 107 -21.04 11.72 -9.55
N LYS A 108 -21.64 11.67 -8.36
CA LYS A 108 -20.94 11.90 -7.08
C LYS A 108 -19.74 10.97 -6.87
N TYR A 109 -19.91 9.67 -7.12
CA TYR A 109 -18.84 8.68 -6.95
C TYR A 109 -17.94 8.62 -8.18
N MET A 110 -18.48 8.86 -9.37
CA MET A 110 -17.70 8.80 -10.62
C MET A 110 -16.75 9.98 -10.79
N LYS A 111 -17.12 11.17 -10.31
CA LYS A 111 -16.25 12.36 -10.33
C LYS A 111 -14.95 12.14 -9.55
N ASN A 112 -15.01 11.35 -8.48
CA ASN A 112 -13.87 11.00 -7.64
C ASN A 112 -13.59 9.49 -7.69
N PHE A 113 -13.74 8.87 -8.87
CA PHE A 113 -13.47 7.45 -9.02
C PHE A 113 -11.98 7.19 -8.77
N GLN A 114 -11.69 6.42 -7.73
CA GLN A 114 -10.34 6.18 -7.22
C GLN A 114 -10.13 4.70 -6.95
N ASN A 115 -8.88 4.27 -7.04
CA ASN A 115 -8.43 2.95 -6.61
C ASN A 115 -7.52 3.11 -5.38
N PRO A 116 -8.10 3.34 -4.19
CA PRO A 116 -7.31 3.60 -3.00
C PRO A 116 -6.47 2.38 -2.64
N ALA A 117 -5.15 2.59 -2.53
CA ALA A 117 -4.22 1.55 -2.13
C ALA A 117 -4.30 1.35 -0.60
N THR A 118 -4.91 0.23 -0.18
CA THR A 118 -5.01 -0.11 1.25
C THR A 118 -3.62 -0.46 1.80
N ILE A 119 -3.23 0.19 2.90
CA ILE A 119 -1.96 -0.05 3.60
C ILE A 119 -2.06 -1.36 4.39
N THR A 120 -1.08 -2.24 4.18
CA THR A 120 -1.01 -3.58 4.77
C THR A 120 0.02 -3.68 5.90
N CYS A 121 1.08 -2.87 5.85
CA CYS A 121 2.11 -2.82 6.88
C CYS A 121 2.76 -1.45 6.95
N LEU A 122 3.24 -1.05 8.13
CA LEU A 122 3.92 0.22 8.37
C LEU A 122 5.13 -0.01 9.28
N SER A 123 6.25 0.63 8.97
CA SER A 123 7.52 0.59 9.69
C SER A 123 8.23 1.94 9.56
N THR A 124 9.38 2.08 10.23
CA THR A 124 10.18 3.31 10.24
C THR A 124 11.66 2.97 10.03
N MET A 125 12.43 3.93 9.52
CA MET A 125 13.90 3.86 9.54
C MET A 125 14.50 5.25 9.70
N PRO A 126 15.72 5.38 10.23
CA PRO A 126 16.43 6.65 10.26
C PRO A 126 16.61 7.23 8.87
N LYS A 127 16.30 8.52 8.71
CA LYS A 127 16.50 9.26 7.47
C LYS A 127 17.98 9.53 7.25
N SER A 128 18.64 10.13 8.24
CA SER A 128 20.07 10.47 8.22
C SER A 128 20.76 10.04 9.51
N SER A 129 22.09 10.01 9.52
CA SER A 129 22.88 9.66 10.72
C SER A 129 23.13 10.86 11.64
N MET A 130 22.85 12.07 11.17
CA MET A 130 23.12 13.33 11.88
C MET A 130 21.86 13.95 12.46
N ASP A 131 20.72 13.71 11.82
CA ASP A 131 19.42 14.17 12.26
C ASP A 131 18.67 12.99 12.86
N ASN A 132 18.12 13.17 14.06
CA ASN A 132 17.17 12.23 14.67
C ASN A 132 15.80 12.35 13.97
N LEU A 133 15.77 12.13 12.67
CA LEU A 133 14.59 12.15 11.83
C LEU A 133 14.43 10.79 11.18
N ASP A 134 13.20 10.31 11.13
CA ASP A 134 12.86 9.04 10.50
C ASP A 134 12.20 9.26 9.14
N VAL A 135 12.11 8.20 8.36
CA VAL A 135 11.16 8.08 7.25
C VAL A 135 10.14 7.00 7.59
N LEU A 136 8.92 7.14 7.07
CA LEU A 136 7.90 6.11 7.16
C LEU A 136 8.05 5.17 5.98
N VAL A 137 7.94 3.87 6.22
CA VAL A 137 7.99 2.84 5.17
C VAL A 137 6.75 1.98 5.26
N PHE A 138 5.97 1.88 4.19
CA PHE A 138 4.73 1.09 4.22
C PHE A 138 4.51 0.30 2.95
N GLY A 139 3.81 -0.82 3.10
CA GLY A 139 3.37 -1.66 1.99
C GLY A 139 1.87 -1.51 1.75
N THR A 140 1.43 -1.78 0.52
CA THR A 140 0.03 -1.69 0.12
C THR A 140 -0.49 -2.98 -0.51
N GLU A 141 -1.80 -3.13 -0.53
CA GLU A 141 -2.52 -4.21 -1.20
C GLU A 141 -2.23 -4.28 -2.71
N SER A 142 -1.88 -3.14 -3.32
CA SER A 142 -1.47 -3.04 -4.73
C SER A 142 -0.04 -3.56 -5.00
N SER A 143 0.56 -4.25 -4.04
CA SER A 143 1.93 -4.79 -4.13
C SER A 143 3.02 -3.72 -4.28
N MET A 144 2.76 -2.52 -3.76
CA MET A 144 3.73 -1.42 -3.72
C MET A 144 4.30 -1.25 -2.31
N VAL A 145 5.55 -0.80 -2.23
CA VAL A 145 6.18 -0.31 -1.01
C VAL A 145 6.60 1.12 -1.23
N TYR A 146 6.23 2.00 -0.30
CA TYR A 146 6.51 3.42 -0.33
C TYR A 146 7.38 3.83 0.84
N VAL A 147 8.24 4.81 0.60
CA VAL A 147 8.98 5.54 1.63
C VAL A 147 8.53 6.99 1.61
N VAL A 148 8.16 7.51 2.77
CA VAL A 148 7.62 8.86 2.97
C VAL A 148 8.49 9.64 3.91
N ASP A 149 8.84 10.85 3.50
CA ASP A 149 9.53 11.81 4.34
C ASP A 149 8.64 12.21 5.53
N SER A 150 9.15 12.10 6.75
CA SER A 150 8.35 12.37 7.95
C SER A 150 8.09 13.85 8.22
N GLN A 151 8.78 14.76 7.54
CA GLN A 151 8.63 16.21 7.71
C GLN A 151 7.69 16.80 6.67
N ALA A 152 7.96 16.52 5.39
CA ALA A 152 7.17 17.01 4.26
C ALA A 152 5.93 16.14 3.99
N PHE A 153 5.90 14.90 4.51
CA PHE A 153 4.88 13.89 4.20
C PHE A 153 4.70 13.66 2.70
N GLN A 154 5.81 13.65 1.98
CA GLN A 154 5.85 13.34 0.56
C GLN A 154 6.51 11.98 0.34
N THR A 155 6.03 11.27 -0.67
CA THR A 155 6.69 10.04 -1.15
C THR A 155 8.04 10.39 -1.75
N ILE A 156 9.11 9.79 -1.22
CA ILE A 156 10.49 10.02 -1.64
C ILE A 156 11.12 8.80 -2.32
N ALA A 157 10.52 7.63 -2.15
CA ALA A 157 10.86 6.43 -2.91
C ALA A 157 9.66 5.49 -2.98
N GLU A 158 9.59 4.70 -4.04
CA GLU A 158 8.60 3.65 -4.20
C GLU A 158 9.18 2.48 -4.98
N CYS A 159 8.62 1.30 -4.77
CA CYS A 159 9.03 0.11 -5.51
C CYS A 159 7.90 -0.93 -5.54
N GLN A 160 7.87 -1.74 -6.60
CA GLN A 160 6.88 -2.79 -6.78
C GLN A 160 7.44 -4.16 -6.39
N ILE A 161 6.68 -4.90 -5.59
CA ILE A 161 7.01 -6.24 -5.12
C ILE A 161 6.15 -7.27 -5.84
N ALA A 162 6.72 -8.42 -6.18
CA ALA A 162 5.98 -9.55 -6.76
C ALA A 162 5.18 -10.30 -5.67
N GLY A 163 4.17 -9.62 -5.12
CA GLY A 163 3.30 -10.12 -4.07
C GLY A 163 2.88 -9.03 -3.10
N VAL A 164 1.77 -9.24 -2.38
CA VAL A 164 1.25 -8.26 -1.42
C VAL A 164 2.10 -8.22 -0.16
N PRO A 165 2.75 -7.10 0.20
CA PRO A 165 3.52 -6.96 1.42
C PRO A 165 2.65 -7.23 2.67
N VAL A 166 3.18 -7.99 3.61
CA VAL A 166 2.58 -8.24 4.94
C VAL A 166 3.42 -7.61 6.03
N GLN A 167 4.74 -7.56 5.84
CA GLN A 167 5.65 -6.90 6.74
C GLN A 167 6.81 -6.29 5.96
N VAL A 168 7.21 -5.07 6.32
CA VAL A 168 8.44 -4.44 5.85
C VAL A 168 9.36 -4.25 7.04
N VAL A 169 10.59 -4.77 6.93
CA VAL A 169 11.66 -4.62 7.92
C VAL A 169 12.80 -3.85 7.25
N PRO A 170 12.89 -2.53 7.48
CA PRO A 170 14.02 -1.72 7.04
C PRO A 170 15.29 -2.04 7.81
N HIS A 171 16.43 -1.91 7.14
CA HIS A 171 17.76 -2.01 7.74
C HIS A 171 18.66 -0.92 7.13
N GLY A 172 19.39 -0.19 7.98
CA GLY A 172 20.27 0.90 7.55
C GLY A 172 19.66 2.29 7.72
N VAL A 173 20.17 3.26 6.95
CA VAL A 173 19.82 4.69 7.01
C VAL A 173 19.46 5.15 5.60
N PHE A 174 18.32 5.82 5.44
CA PHE A 174 17.75 6.12 4.12
C PHE A 174 18.70 6.94 3.22
N ASP A 175 19.31 7.99 3.75
CA ASP A 175 20.20 8.89 3.02
C ASP A 175 21.62 8.35 2.83
N VAL A 176 21.99 7.26 3.51
CA VAL A 176 23.32 6.63 3.40
C VAL A 176 23.21 5.33 2.60
N GLU A 177 22.86 4.24 3.27
CA GLU A 177 22.66 2.93 2.68
C GLU A 177 21.55 2.22 3.46
N TYR A 178 20.56 1.72 2.73
CA TYR A 178 19.47 0.96 3.32
C TYR A 178 19.10 -0.25 2.47
N ARG A 179 18.45 -1.19 3.15
CA ARG A 179 17.84 -2.37 2.56
C ARG A 179 16.48 -2.60 3.20
N LEU A 180 15.46 -2.76 2.37
CA LEU A 180 14.13 -3.16 2.82
C LEU A 180 14.00 -4.66 2.64
N PHE A 181 13.63 -5.36 3.69
CA PHE A 181 13.19 -6.74 3.60
C PHE A 181 11.67 -6.76 3.65
N VAL A 182 11.05 -7.40 2.66
CA VAL A 182 9.60 -7.37 2.49
C VAL A 182 9.09 -8.80 2.45
N SER A 183 8.31 -9.21 3.45
CA SER A 183 7.58 -10.47 3.38
C SER A 183 6.25 -10.25 2.65
N THR A 184 5.83 -11.23 1.85
CA THR A 184 4.56 -11.21 1.15
C THR A 184 3.61 -12.29 1.66
N ARG A 185 2.33 -12.16 1.33
CA ARG A 185 1.30 -13.17 1.66
C ARG A 185 1.59 -14.55 1.08
N ASP A 186 2.37 -14.61 0.00
CA ASP A 186 2.72 -15.86 -0.68
C ASP A 186 3.92 -16.58 -0.03
N GLY A 187 4.28 -16.22 1.20
CA GLY A 187 5.39 -16.86 1.93
C GLY A 187 6.79 -16.49 1.40
N ASN A 188 6.91 -15.39 0.65
CA ASN A 188 8.18 -14.96 0.05
C ASN A 188 8.79 -13.77 0.78
N ILE A 189 10.11 -13.72 0.88
CA ILE A 189 10.87 -12.55 1.36
C ILE A 189 11.66 -11.97 0.20
N PHE A 190 11.42 -10.70 -0.09
CA PHE A 190 12.17 -9.90 -1.04
C PHE A 190 13.15 -8.99 -0.30
N SER A 191 14.20 -8.59 -1.00
CA SER A 191 15.16 -7.63 -0.50
C SER A 191 15.32 -6.51 -1.53
N VAL A 192 14.99 -5.30 -1.14
CA VAL A 192 15.12 -4.09 -1.97
C VAL A 192 16.30 -3.29 -1.47
N LYS A 193 17.28 -3.05 -2.32
CA LYS A 193 18.41 -2.17 -2.02
C LYS A 193 18.15 -0.80 -2.64
N ARG A 194 18.73 0.24 -2.03
CA ARG A 194 18.71 1.60 -2.59
C ARG A 194 19.18 1.60 -4.05
N ASN A 195 18.40 2.24 -4.93
CA ASN A 195 18.68 2.42 -6.35
C ASN A 195 18.92 1.11 -7.15
N GLN A 196 18.45 -0.03 -6.65
CA GLN A 196 18.52 -1.29 -7.38
C GLN A 196 17.13 -1.69 -7.85
N THR A 197 17.04 -2.12 -9.11
CA THR A 197 15.86 -2.80 -9.62
C THR A 197 15.61 -4.06 -8.80
N ILE A 198 14.38 -4.23 -8.36
CA ILE A 198 13.98 -5.41 -7.60
C ILE A 198 14.17 -6.63 -8.49
N LYS A 199 14.82 -7.65 -7.95
CA LYS A 199 14.90 -8.95 -8.61
C LYS A 199 13.53 -9.61 -8.54
N ASP A 200 13.05 -10.15 -9.66
CA ASP A 200 11.78 -10.87 -9.70
C ASP A 200 11.75 -12.10 -8.77
N LYS A 201 12.93 -12.63 -8.43
CA LYS A 201 13.05 -13.79 -7.54
C LYS A 201 13.20 -13.36 -6.07
N PRO A 202 12.41 -13.95 -5.17
CA PRO A 202 12.57 -13.74 -3.74
C PRO A 202 13.92 -14.29 -3.26
N ILE A 203 14.45 -13.71 -2.17
CA ILE A 203 15.68 -14.19 -1.56
C ILE A 203 15.44 -15.41 -0.65
N ILE A 204 14.21 -15.55 -0.13
CA ILE A 204 13.77 -16.68 0.69
C ILE A 204 12.33 -16.98 0.29
N SER A 205 12.01 -18.26 0.07
CA SER A 205 10.65 -18.75 -0.14
C SER A 205 10.33 -19.80 0.91
N CYS A 206 9.33 -19.52 1.74
CA CYS A 206 8.78 -20.43 2.72
C CYS A 206 7.68 -21.27 2.07
N LYS A 207 7.50 -22.51 2.54
CA LYS A 207 6.37 -23.37 2.13
C LYS A 207 5.04 -23.00 2.80
N MET A 208 5.12 -22.14 3.82
CA MET A 208 4.02 -21.74 4.69
C MET A 208 4.09 -20.23 4.88
N ASP A 209 3.00 -19.65 5.39
CA ASP A 209 2.90 -18.22 5.65
C ASP A 209 3.94 -17.74 6.67
N ILE A 210 4.48 -16.55 6.41
CA ILE A 210 5.42 -15.90 7.31
C ILE A 210 4.62 -15.08 8.32
N VAL A 211 4.60 -15.54 9.58
CA VAL A 211 3.89 -14.83 10.66
C VAL A 211 4.60 -13.53 11.03
N ASN A 212 5.92 -13.57 11.16
CA ASN A 212 6.77 -12.43 11.50
C ASN A 212 8.22 -12.77 11.15
N PHE A 213 9.03 -11.78 10.82
CA PHE A 213 10.48 -11.93 10.81
C PHE A 213 11.18 -10.67 11.34
N ILE A 214 12.37 -10.86 11.90
CA ILE A 214 13.23 -9.80 12.40
C ILE A 214 14.64 -10.00 11.88
N ILE A 215 15.39 -8.91 11.73
CA ILE A 215 16.80 -8.95 11.36
C ILE A 215 17.61 -8.83 12.64
N ILE A 216 18.48 -9.81 12.90
CA ILE A 216 19.40 -9.78 14.03
C ILE A 216 20.80 -9.49 13.49
N ASN A 217 21.35 -8.31 13.83
CA ASN A 217 22.76 -8.04 13.60
C ASN A 217 23.58 -8.88 14.59
N LYS A 218 24.23 -9.96 14.11
CA LYS A 218 25.32 -10.54 14.88
C LYS A 218 26.49 -9.55 14.87
N LEU A 219 26.71 -8.85 15.98
CA LEU A 219 28.05 -8.38 16.33
C LEU A 219 28.89 -9.65 16.52
N VAL A 220 29.50 -10.15 15.45
CA VAL A 220 30.57 -11.14 15.59
C VAL A 220 31.73 -10.36 16.20
N GLY A 221 31.82 -10.39 17.52
CA GLY A 221 32.95 -9.84 18.25
C GLY A 221 34.22 -10.43 17.67
N ARG A 222 35.03 -9.60 17.02
CA ARG A 222 36.44 -9.91 16.85
C ARG A 222 37.02 -9.93 18.26
N ILE A 223 37.19 -11.13 18.80
CA ILE A 223 38.12 -11.37 19.89
C ILE A 223 39.48 -11.06 19.27
N ILE A 224 40.06 -9.93 19.67
CA ILE A 224 41.48 -9.60 19.46
C ILE A 224 42.28 -10.42 20.46
#